data_AF-A0A7W7KEJ4-F1
#
_entry.id   AF-A0A7W7KEJ4-F1
#
_cell.length_a   1.000
_cell.length_b   1.000
_cell.length_c   1.000
_cell.angle_alpha   90.00
_cell.angle_beta   90.00
_cell.angle_gamma   90.00
#
_symmetry.space_group_name_H-M   'P 1'
#
loop_
_entity.id
_entity.type
_entity.pdbx_description
1 polymer ?
#
loop_
_entity_poly.entity_id
_entity_poly.type
_entity_poly.pdbx_seq_one_letter_code
_entity_poly.pdbx_strand_id
1 'polypeptide(L)'
;MILHYITRNPRLGPIDAQIVYPILLFLIWPRMWTLVLFFFSIIFLWYLNSKGIRIPMLARIVRSKMIGRKRQIRPPYRQEWRL
;
A
#
# COMPACT_ATOMS: atom_id res chain seq x y z
N MET A 1 0.97 -21.23 19.61
CA MET A 1 0.80 -21.46 18.16
C MET A 1 1.17 -20.18 17.42
N ILE A 2 2.44 -20.06 17.04
CA ILE A 2 3.00 -18.86 16.40
C ILE A 2 2.51 -18.83 14.95
N LEU A 3 1.59 -17.90 14.66
CA LEU A 3 1.06 -17.70 13.32
C LEU A 3 2.14 -16.98 12.50
N HIS A 4 3.02 -17.77 11.87
CA HIS A 4 3.89 -17.30 10.79
C HIS A 4 2.97 -16.88 9.63
N TYR A 5 2.46 -15.65 9.68
CA TYR A 5 1.76 -15.05 8.55
C TYR A 5 2.81 -14.78 7.47
N ILE A 6 3.06 -15.80 6.64
CA ILE A 6 3.85 -15.67 5.44
C ILE A 6 3.05 -14.76 4.51
N THR A 7 3.26 -13.45 4.64
CA THR A 7 2.98 -12.54 3.54
C THR A 7 3.95 -12.91 2.42
N ARG A 8 3.55 -13.86 1.58
CA ARG A 8 4.23 -14.09 0.30
C ARG A 8 3.98 -12.83 -0.52
N ASN A 9 4.94 -11.94 -0.47
CA ASN A 9 4.92 -10.72 -1.25
C ASN A 9 5.43 -11.07 -2.64
N PRO A 10 4.69 -10.74 -3.71
CA PRO A 10 5.16 -11.01 -5.06
C PRO A 10 6.41 -10.16 -5.31
N ARG A 11 7.54 -10.84 -5.49
CA ARG A 11 8.83 -10.24 -5.82
C ARG A 11 9.24 -10.71 -7.21
N LEU A 12 9.65 -9.78 -8.05
CA LEU A 12 10.29 -10.06 -9.33
C LEU A 12 11.80 -10.02 -9.06
N GLY A 13 12.34 -11.12 -8.53
CA GLY A 13 13.74 -11.19 -8.11
C GLY A 13 14.05 -10.24 -6.94
N PRO A 14 15.03 -9.32 -7.06
CA PRO A 14 15.39 -8.37 -6.00
C PRO A 14 14.41 -7.18 -5.89
N ILE A 15 13.50 -7.03 -6.84
CA ILE A 15 12.61 -5.87 -6.98
C ILE A 15 11.18 -6.28 -6.63
N ASP A 16 10.44 -5.43 -5.91
CA ASP A 16 9.02 -5.68 -5.65
C ASP A 16 8.22 -5.70 -6.96
N ALA A 17 7.37 -6.71 -7.14
CA ALA A 17 6.57 -6.89 -8.37
C ALA A 17 5.64 -5.70 -8.66
N GLN A 18 5.42 -4.85 -7.68
CA GLN A 18 4.52 -3.72 -7.74
C GLN A 18 5.11 -2.52 -8.52
N ILE A 19 6.40 -2.54 -8.82
CA ILE A 19 7.03 -1.58 -9.74
C ILE A 19 6.52 -1.76 -11.18
N VAL A 20 5.89 -2.90 -11.49
CA VAL A 20 5.23 -3.12 -12.79
C VAL A 20 4.01 -2.23 -12.99
N TYR A 21 3.31 -1.80 -11.93
CA TYR A 21 2.11 -0.96 -12.07
C TYR A 21 2.36 0.38 -12.80
N PRO A 22 3.35 1.21 -12.41
CA PRO A 22 3.64 2.44 -13.15
C PRO A 22 4.08 2.14 -14.59
N ILE A 23 4.83 1.06 -14.82
CA ILE A 23 5.32 0.67 -16.16
C ILE A 23 4.13 0.32 -17.06
N LEU A 24 3.18 -0.46 -16.55
CA LEU A 24 1.96 -0.82 -17.25
C LEU A 24 1.08 0.41 -17.53
N LEU A 25 0.96 1.34 -16.57
CA LEU A 25 0.20 2.57 -16.74
C LEU A 25 0.76 3.42 -17.90
N PHE A 26 2.09 3.54 -17.97
CA PHE A 26 2.77 4.27 -19.04
C PHE A 26 2.53 3.62 -20.40
N LEU A 27 2.57 2.28 -20.47
CA LEU A 27 2.36 1.53 -21.70
C LEU A 27 0.95 1.71 -22.28
N ILE A 28 -0.08 1.78 -21.41
CA ILE A 28 -1.48 1.90 -21.86
C ILE A 28 -1.79 3.36 -22.28
N TRP A 29 -1.22 4.36 -21.61
CA TRP A 29 -1.51 5.77 -21.86
C TRP A 29 -0.23 6.60 -22.01
N PRO A 30 0.43 6.59 -23.19
CA PRO A 30 1.63 7.38 -23.44
C PRO A 30 1.27 8.86 -23.68
N ARG A 31 1.10 9.64 -22.61
CA ARG A 31 0.92 11.11 -22.64
C ARG A 31 2.06 11.77 -21.87
N MET A 32 2.40 13.02 -22.21
CA MET A 32 3.47 13.75 -21.50
C MET A 32 3.22 13.86 -20.00
N TRP A 33 1.95 14.04 -19.59
CA TRP A 33 1.57 14.09 -18.18
C TRP A 33 1.72 12.75 -17.45
N THR A 34 1.46 11.62 -18.12
CA THR A 34 1.65 10.29 -17.51
C THR A 34 3.14 9.96 -17.35
N LEU A 35 4.01 10.54 -18.18
CA LEU A 35 5.46 10.45 -18.06
C LEU A 35 5.98 11.07 -16.75
N VAL A 36 5.49 12.26 -16.41
CA VAL A 36 5.82 12.93 -15.13
C VAL A 36 5.30 12.11 -13.94
N LEU A 37 4.05 11.63 -14.01
CA LEU A 37 3.49 10.75 -12.98
C LEU A 37 4.26 9.44 -12.84
N PHE A 38 4.72 8.87 -13.95
CA PHE A 38 5.50 7.63 -13.98
C PHE A 38 6.83 7.79 -13.25
N PHE A 39 7.61 8.82 -13.60
CA PHE A 39 8.86 9.15 -12.91
C PHE A 39 8.62 9.43 -11.43
N PHE A 40 7.60 10.23 -11.11
CA PHE A 40 7.25 10.53 -9.73
C PHE A 40 6.89 9.26 -8.94
N SER A 41 6.06 8.38 -9.50
CA SER A 41 5.71 7.10 -8.88
C SER A 41 6.91 6.20 -8.67
N ILE A 42 7.82 6.09 -9.64
CA ILE A 42 9.05 5.28 -9.49
C ILE A 42 9.93 5.83 -8.37
N ILE A 43 10.21 7.13 -8.39
CA ILE A 43 11.05 7.77 -7.37
C ILE A 43 10.42 7.61 -5.98
N PHE A 44 9.11 7.81 -5.88
CA PHE A 44 8.35 7.64 -4.65
C PHE A 44 8.39 6.19 -4.15
N LEU A 45 8.14 5.22 -5.01
CA LEU A 45 8.18 3.79 -4.69
C LEU A 45 9.59 3.34 -4.29
N TRP A 46 10.61 3.83 -4.98
CA TRP A 46 12.01 3.56 -4.65
C TRP A 46 12.38 4.13 -3.27
N TYR A 47 12.00 5.38 -2.99
CA TYR A 47 12.20 6.02 -1.69
C TYR A 47 11.51 5.25 -0.55
N LEU A 48 10.30 4.74 -0.81
CA LEU A 48 9.56 3.91 0.13
C LEU A 48 10.22 2.54 0.36
N ASN A 49 10.71 1.92 -0.70
CA ASN A 49 11.42 0.66 -0.62
C ASN A 49 12.72 0.78 0.20
N SER A 50 13.45 1.90 0.05
CA SER A 50 14.63 2.20 0.88
C SER A 50 14.30 2.30 2.38
N LYS A 51 13.05 2.62 2.75
CA LYS A 51 12.59 2.64 4.15
C LYS A 51 11.99 1.31 4.62
N GLY A 52 11.94 0.28 3.75
CA GLY A 52 11.27 -0.98 4.03
C GLY A 52 9.73 -0.86 4.13
N ILE A 53 9.16 0.28 3.73
CA ILE A 53 7.72 0.52 3.74
C ILE A 53 7.15 0.06 2.41
N ARG A 54 6.33 -1.00 2.44
CA ARG A 54 5.73 -1.59 1.24
C ARG A 54 4.45 -0.87 0.83
N ILE A 55 4.04 -0.98 -0.44
CA ILE A 55 2.76 -0.40 -0.93
C ILE A 55 1.54 -0.79 -0.09
N PRO A 56 1.30 -2.06 0.31
CA PRO A 56 0.14 -2.38 1.16
C PRO A 56 0.21 -1.71 2.54
N MET A 57 1.41 -1.47 3.06
CA MET A 57 1.63 -0.73 4.30
C MET A 57 1.31 0.76 4.09
N LEU A 58 1.76 1.35 2.98
CA LEU A 58 1.42 2.71 2.60
C LEU A 58 -0.10 2.85 2.40
N ALA A 59 -0.74 1.94 1.67
CA ALA A 59 -2.19 1.93 1.49
C ALA A 59 -2.92 1.81 2.84
N ARG A 60 -2.37 1.06 3.80
CA ARG A 60 -2.90 0.98 5.17
C ARG A 60 -2.76 2.29 5.93
N ILE A 61 -1.62 2.98 5.79
CA ILE A 61 -1.37 4.29 6.40
C ILE A 61 -2.27 5.36 5.77
N VAL A 62 -2.35 5.42 4.44
CA VAL A 62 -3.21 6.34 3.69
C VAL A 62 -4.67 6.10 4.03
N ARG A 63 -5.14 4.85 4.01
CA ARG A 63 -6.50 4.49 4.40
C ARG A 63 -6.79 4.87 5.86
N SER A 64 -5.84 4.63 6.76
CA SER A 64 -5.97 5.06 8.16
C SER A 64 -6.00 6.57 8.32
N LYS A 65 -5.25 7.31 7.49
CA LYS A 65 -5.22 8.78 7.49
C LYS A 65 -6.50 9.37 6.91
N MET A 66 -7.05 8.78 5.84
CA MET A 66 -8.31 9.19 5.21
C MET A 66 -9.54 8.90 6.08
N ILE A 67 -9.61 7.73 6.72
CA ILE A 67 -10.73 7.36 7.60
C ILE A 67 -10.70 8.16 8.92
N GLY A 68 -9.52 8.67 9.30
CA GLY A 68 -9.31 9.39 10.54
C GLY A 68 -9.40 8.49 11.79
N ARG A 69 -9.32 9.12 12.97
CA ARG A 69 -9.26 8.48 14.29
C ARG A 69 -10.54 7.72 14.71
N LYS A 70 -11.55 7.60 13.83
CA LYS A 70 -12.76 6.78 14.05
C LYS A 70 -12.51 5.29 13.78
N ARG A 71 -11.39 4.77 14.28
CA ARG A 71 -11.20 3.32 14.36
C ARG A 71 -12.06 2.83 15.53
N GLN A 72 -13.21 2.23 15.25
CA GLN A 72 -13.88 1.39 16.25
C GLN A 72 -12.94 0.23 16.56
N ILE A 73 -12.19 0.36 17.66
CA ILE A 73 -11.36 -0.73 18.22
C ILE A 73 -12.27 -1.82 18.81
N ARG A 74 -13.56 -1.51 19.05
CA ARG A 74 -14.53 -2.43 19.64
C ARG A 74 -15.58 -2.88 18.61
N PRO A 75 -15.86 -4.19 18.52
CA PRO A 75 -17.00 -4.69 17.77
C PRO A 75 -18.33 -4.13 18.33
N PRO A 76 -19.32 -3.83 17.49
CA PRO A 76 -20.59 -3.22 17.90
C PRO A 76 -21.42 -4.10 18.85
N TYR A 77 -21.24 -5.42 18.81
CA TYR A 77 -21.99 -6.39 19.64
C TYR A 77 -21.49 -6.54 21.09
N ARG A 78 -20.47 -5.77 21.53
CA ARG A 78 -19.88 -5.90 22.88
C ARG A 78 -20.28 -4.78 23.85
N GLN A 79 -21.30 -3.98 23.54
CA GLN A 79 -21.65 -2.79 24.35
C GLN A 79 -22.98 -2.89 25.10
N GLU A 80 -23.75 -3.98 24.96
CA GLU A 80 -25.14 -4.00 25.44
C GLU A 80 -25.38 -4.52 26.88
N TRP A 81 -24.36 -5.06 27.58
CA TRP A 81 -24.58 -5.76 28.86
C TRP A 81 -24.26 -4.94 30.12
N ARG A 82 -24.46 -3.61 30.11
CA ARG A 82 -24.17 -2.77 31.29
C ARG A 82 -25.17 -1.64 31.54
N LEU A 83 -26.45 -1.92 31.34
CA LEU A 83 -27.56 -1.11 31.85
C LEU A 83 -28.43 -1.96 32.77
#